data_AF-A0A2V8BEC2-F1
#
_entry.id   AF-A0A2V8BEC2-F1
#
_cell.length_a   1.000
_cell.length_b   1.000
_cell.length_c   1.000
_cell.angle_alpha   90.00
_cell.angle_beta   90.00
_cell.angle_gamma   90.00
#
_symmetry.space_group_name_H-M   'P 1'
#
loop_
_entity.id
_entity.type
_entity.pdbx_description
1 polymer ?
#
loop_
_entity_poly.entity_id
_entity_poly.type
_entity_poly.pdbx_seq_one_letter_code
_entity_poly.pdbx_strand_id
1 'polypeptide(L)'
;MTRRSSDESAAEWIGPLYDRFAAGLYRYAVMVLADPAAASDAVQEVFAGIIDRLPRIDDAEHYLRRAVRNECYSTLRRRRSQDR
;
A
#
# COMPACT_ATOMS: atom_id res chain seq x y z
N MET A 1 16.61 12.40 -20.83
CA MET A 1 17.38 12.75 -19.61
C MET A 1 16.44 12.99 -18.41
N THR A 2 15.29 12.32 -18.32
CA THR A 2 14.16 12.80 -17.48
C THR A 2 13.56 11.75 -16.53
N ARG A 3 13.76 10.45 -16.77
CA ARG A 3 13.17 9.39 -15.93
C ARG A 3 13.85 9.26 -14.56
N ARG A 4 15.18 9.35 -14.52
CA ARG A 4 15.96 9.18 -13.28
C ARG A 4 15.64 10.22 -12.20
N SER A 5 15.40 11.48 -12.59
CA SER A 5 15.06 12.54 -11.64
C SER A 5 13.66 12.38 -11.02
N SER A 6 12.70 11.86 -11.79
CA SER A 6 11.36 11.55 -11.28
C SER A 6 11.37 10.36 -10.32
N ASP A 7 12.14 9.31 -10.64
CA ASP A 7 12.27 8.12 -9.79
C ASP A 7 12.94 8.48 -8.43
N GLU A 8 13.96 9.36 -8.45
CA GLU A 8 14.67 9.84 -7.26
C GLU A 8 13.75 10.68 -6.36
N SER A 9 12.92 11.55 -6.97
CA SER A 9 11.92 12.33 -6.25
C SER A 9 10.85 11.42 -5.62
N ALA A 10 10.36 10.41 -6.34
CA ALA A 10 9.38 9.48 -5.78
C ALA A 10 9.95 8.69 -4.59
N ALA A 11 11.22 8.27 -4.66
CA ALA A 11 11.91 7.59 -3.57
C ALA A 11 12.06 8.48 -2.32
N GLU A 12 12.39 9.76 -2.51
CA GLU A 12 12.53 10.73 -1.41
C GLU A 12 11.21 10.95 -0.67
N TRP A 13 10.08 10.95 -1.39
CA TRP A 13 8.76 11.13 -0.80
C TRP A 13 8.19 9.85 -0.19
N ILE A 14 8.50 8.66 -0.73
CA ILE A 14 7.87 7.41 -0.26
C ILE A 14 8.46 6.90 1.05
N GLY A 15 9.76 7.10 1.30
CA GLY A 15 10.41 6.69 2.54
C GLY A 15 9.72 7.23 3.80
N PRO A 16 9.53 8.56 3.91
CA PRO A 16 8.83 9.16 5.04
C PRO A 16 7.38 8.69 5.21
N LEU A 17 6.67 8.43 4.11
CA LEU A 17 5.31 7.87 4.17
C LEU A 17 5.32 6.44 4.70
N TYR A 18 6.29 5.63 4.26
CA TYR A 18 6.45 4.26 4.72
C TYR A 18 6.76 4.23 6.21
N ASP A 19 7.78 4.95 6.66
CA ASP A 19 8.18 5.00 8.07
C ASP A 19 7.04 5.47 8.97
N ARG A 20 6.23 6.43 8.49
CA ARG A 20 5.12 6.97 9.27
C ARG A 20 3.91 6.05 9.34
N PHE A 21 3.53 5.42 8.23
CA PHE A 21 2.22 4.77 8.11
C PHE A 21 2.28 3.24 8.04
N ALA A 22 3.38 2.64 7.56
CA ALA A 22 3.44 1.20 7.26
C ALA A 22 3.11 0.34 8.48
N ALA A 23 3.66 0.65 9.65
CA ALA A 23 3.42 -0.15 10.86
C ALA A 23 1.93 -0.14 11.30
N GLY A 24 1.25 1.00 11.18
CA GLY A 24 -0.17 1.13 11.51
C GLY A 24 -1.06 0.40 10.50
N LEU A 25 -0.75 0.56 9.21
CA LEU A 25 -1.45 -0.11 8.11
C LEU A 25 -1.26 -1.62 8.16
N TYR A 26 -0.07 -2.09 8.50
CA TYR A 26 0.23 -3.51 8.68
C TYR A 26 -0.60 -4.13 9.81
N ARG A 27 -0.64 -3.49 10.99
CA ARG A 27 -1.48 -3.97 12.11
C ARG A 27 -2.96 -4.05 11.72
N TYR A 28 -3.45 -3.04 11.00
CA TYR A 28 -4.80 -3.06 10.46
C TYR A 28 -5.02 -4.23 9.48
N ALA A 29 -4.09 -4.44 8.53
CA ALA A 29 -4.19 -5.52 7.57
C ALA A 29 -4.14 -6.90 8.24
N VAL A 30 -3.30 -7.11 9.26
CA VAL A 30 -3.27 -8.34 10.07
C VAL A 30 -4.63 -8.60 10.72
N MET A 31 -5.26 -7.56 11.27
CA MET A 31 -6.59 -7.68 11.90
C MET A 31 -7.68 -8.09 10.88
N VAL A 32 -7.59 -7.62 9.64
CA VAL A 32 -8.58 -7.91 8.59
C VAL A 32 -8.33 -9.27 7.92
N LEU A 33 -7.07 -9.63 7.68
CA LEU A 33 -6.70 -10.80 6.88
C LEU A 33 -6.43 -12.05 7.72
N ALA A 34 -6.18 -11.89 9.03
CA ALA A 34 -5.75 -12.95 9.94
C ALA A 34 -4.54 -13.75 9.42
N ASP A 35 -3.71 -13.12 8.59
CA ASP A 35 -2.56 -13.71 7.91
C ASP A 35 -1.44 -12.64 7.81
N PRO A 36 -0.36 -12.79 8.59
CA PRO A 36 0.76 -11.85 8.58
C PRO A 36 1.45 -11.69 7.21
N ALA A 37 1.57 -12.77 6.43
CA ALA A 37 2.22 -12.73 5.12
C ALA A 37 1.36 -11.92 4.14
N ALA A 38 0.07 -12.25 4.06
CA ALA A 38 -0.84 -11.51 3.19
C ALA A 38 -1.06 -10.06 3.64
N ALA A 39 -0.94 -9.76 4.93
CA ALA A 39 -0.96 -8.40 5.45
C ALA A 39 0.28 -7.60 5.00
N SER A 40 1.46 -8.22 5.04
CA SER A 40 2.68 -7.62 4.51
C SER A 40 2.55 -7.35 3.01
N ASP A 41 2.09 -8.33 2.24
CA ASP A 41 1.91 -8.20 0.79
C ASP A 41 0.91 -7.10 0.44
N ALA A 42 -0.22 -7.02 1.14
CA ALA A 42 -1.22 -5.98 0.90
C ALA A 42 -0.68 -4.56 1.16
N VAL A 43 0.15 -4.37 2.18
CA VAL A 43 0.79 -3.08 2.44
C VAL A 43 1.85 -2.78 1.38
N GLN A 44 2.69 -3.76 1.04
CA GLN A 44 3.72 -3.62 0.00
C GLN A 44 3.12 -3.27 -1.36
N GLU A 45 2.03 -3.93 -1.77
CA GLU A 45 1.34 -3.64 -3.04
C GLU A 45 0.83 -2.19 -3.10
N VAL A 46 0.30 -1.68 -1.98
CA VAL A 46 -0.17 -0.29 -1.90
C VAL A 46 0.99 0.70 -2.02
N PHE A 47 2.10 0.46 -1.33
CA PHE A 47 3.29 1.31 -1.43
C PHE A 47 3.98 1.18 -2.80
N ALA A 48 3.99 0.02 -3.42
CA ALA A 48 4.49 -0.13 -4.79
C ALA A 48 3.62 0.68 -5.77
N GLY A 49 2.29 0.58 -5.66
CA GLY A 49 1.35 1.25 -6.54
C GLY A 49 1.21 2.77 -6.35
N ILE A 50 1.71 3.33 -5.23
CA ILE A 50 1.66 4.77 -4.99
C ILE A 50 2.81 5.53 -5.66
N ILE A 51 3.94 4.87 -5.96
CA ILE A 51 5.11 5.47 -6.62
C ILE A 51 4.70 6.16 -7.93
N ASP A 52 3.83 5.51 -8.71
CA ASP A 52 3.34 6.03 -9.99
C ASP A 52 2.25 7.12 -9.85
N ARG A 53 1.66 7.27 -8.66
CA ARG A 53 0.46 8.11 -8.42
C ARG A 53 0.72 9.31 -7.53
N LEU A 54 1.89 9.35 -6.87
CA LEU A 54 2.29 10.35 -5.88
C LEU A 54 2.03 11.82 -6.29
N PRO A 55 2.27 12.24 -7.55
CA PRO A 55 2.05 13.64 -7.96
C PRO A 55 0.58 14.10 -7.92
N ARG A 56 -0.38 13.19 -7.66
CA ARG A 56 -1.83 13.46 -7.74
C ARG A 56 -2.56 13.24 -6.41
N ILE A 57 -1.82 13.08 -5.31
CA ILE A 57 -2.41 12.73 -4.01
C ILE A 57 -2.30 13.94 -3.08
N ASP A 58 -3.44 14.55 -2.79
CA ASP A 58 -3.53 15.70 -1.88
C ASP A 58 -3.40 15.30 -0.40
N ASP A 59 -3.91 14.12 -0.04
CA ASP A 59 -3.85 13.55 1.32
C ASP A 59 -3.39 12.08 1.25
N ALA A 60 -2.10 11.88 1.50
CA ALA A 60 -1.48 10.56 1.46
C ALA A 60 -1.99 9.62 2.57
N GLU A 61 -2.31 10.13 3.76
CA GLU A 61 -2.80 9.28 4.87
C GLU A 61 -4.18 8.70 4.53
N HIS A 62 -5.10 9.56 4.11
CA HIS A 62 -6.44 9.13 3.73
C HIS A 62 -6.40 8.18 2.53
N TYR A 63 -5.56 8.47 1.54
CA TYR A 63 -5.35 7.59 0.39
C TYR A 63 -4.83 6.21 0.83
N LEU A 64 -3.74 6.15 1.62
CA LEU A 64 -3.12 4.91 2.05
C LEU A 64 -4.07 4.04 2.86
N ARG A 65 -4.81 4.61 3.81
CA ARG A 65 -5.82 3.87 4.58
C ARG A 65 -6.90 3.27 3.68
N ARG A 66 -7.40 4.05 2.71
CA ARG A 66 -8.40 3.57 1.76
C ARG A 66 -7.85 2.47 0.87
N ALA A 67 -6.62 2.63 0.37
CA ALA A 67 -5.97 1.68 -0.52
C ALA A 67 -5.71 0.33 0.19
N VAL A 68 -5.15 0.34 1.41
CA VAL A 68 -4.89 -0.89 2.17
C VAL A 68 -6.18 -1.62 2.52
N ARG A 69 -7.23 -0.90 2.92
CA ARG A 69 -8.55 -1.50 3.13
C ARG A 69 -9.07 -2.19 1.87
N ASN A 70 -8.96 -1.54 0.72
CA ASN A 70 -9.42 -2.10 -0.54
C ASN A 70 -8.60 -3.34 -0.94
N GLU A 71 -7.27 -3.32 -0.78
CA GLU A 71 -6.45 -4.50 -1.04
C GLU A 71 -6.76 -5.66 -0.10
N CYS A 72 -6.99 -5.41 1.19
CA CYS A 72 -7.41 -6.46 2.12
C CYS A 72 -8.72 -7.13 1.66
N TYR A 73 -9.73 -6.34 1.30
CA TYR A 73 -10.99 -6.90 0.78
C TYR A 73 -10.84 -7.60 -0.56
N SER A 74 -9.97 -7.09 -1.44
CA SER A 74 -9.64 -7.72 -2.71
C SER A 74 -9.01 -9.09 -2.49
N THR A 75 -8.04 -9.18 -1.56
CA THR A 75 -7.38 -10.44 -1.16
C THR A 75 -8.38 -11.45 -0.58
N LEU A 76 -9.28 -11.02 0.32
CA LEU A 76 -10.35 -11.90 0.84
C LEU A 76 -11.29 -12.38 -0.26
N ARG A 77 -11.59 -11.54 -1.25
CA ARG A 77 -12.41 -11.93 -2.41
C ARG A 77 -11.67 -12.95 -3.28
N ARG A 78 -10.38 -12.75 -3.56
CA ARG A 78 -9.55 -13.67 -4.36
C ARG A 78 -9.46 -15.05 -3.69
N ARG A 79 -9.26 -15.11 -2.36
CA ARG A 79 -9.24 -16.35 -1.58
C ARG A 79 -10.53 -17.15 -1.75
N ARG A 80 -11.68 -16.51 -1.56
CA ARG A 80 -13.01 -17.14 -1.74
C ARG A 80 -13.24 -17.69 -3.15
N SER A 81 -12.65 -17.10 -4.17
CA SER A 81 -12.74 -17.60 -5.55
C SER A 81 -11.80 -18.77 -5.83
N GLN A 82 -10.71 -18.92 -5.07
CA GLN A 82 -9.78 -20.05 -5.22
C GLN A 82 -10.21 -21.29 -4.41
N ASP A 83 -10.95 -21.08 -3.32
CA ASP A 83 -11.54 -22.17 -2.51
C ASP A 83 -12.75 -22.86 -3.18
N ARG A 84 -13.21 -22.36 -4.34
CA ARG A 84 -14.42 -22.82 -5.04
C ARG A 84 -14.08 -23.51 -6.35
#